data_AF-A0AAF0AYB7-F1
#
_entry.id   AF-A0AAF0AYB7-F1
#
_cell.length_a   1.000
_cell.length_b   1.000
_cell.length_c   1.000
_cell.angle_alpha   90.00
_cell.angle_beta   90.00
_cell.angle_gamma   90.00
#
_symmetry.space_group_name_H-M   'P 1'
#
loop_
_entity.id
_entity.type
_entity.pdbx_description
1 polymer ?
#
loop_
_entity_poly.entity_id
_entity_poly.type
_entity_poly.pdbx_seq_one_letter_code
_entity_poly.pdbx_strand_id
1 'polypeptide(L)'
;MASSAVACGLKIKDLAFKYYDAHNDLDPPDVHENGYVNPWICPYSKVKVGRLDFVRELITQLERRSYSPALVHVGLDVLGKSCRKDNDYPSLVDFLESDLIACMNLIPKTCTPKSLTVSSFDSDAGDGDKIAQIAIRINTFVQSL
;
A
#
# COMPACT_ATOMS: atom_id res chain seq x y z
N MET A 1 -0.50 -8.70 -11.16
CA MET A 1 -0.87 -8.77 -9.72
C MET A 1 -0.69 -10.16 -9.12
N ALA A 2 0.31 -10.35 -8.26
CA ALA A 2 0.49 -11.58 -7.46
C ALA A 2 -0.60 -11.75 -6.38
N SER A 3 -1.20 -10.65 -5.92
CA SER A 3 -2.18 -10.59 -4.83
C SER A 3 -3.47 -11.35 -5.13
N SER A 4 -3.92 -11.37 -6.39
CA SER A 4 -5.12 -12.10 -6.79
C SER A 4 -4.95 -13.61 -6.60
N ALA A 5 -3.78 -14.16 -6.97
CA ALA A 5 -3.48 -15.57 -6.76
C ALA A 5 -3.39 -15.92 -5.27
N VAL A 6 -2.78 -15.05 -4.46
CA VAL A 6 -2.73 -15.21 -2.99
C VAL A 6 -4.14 -15.22 -2.39
N ALA A 7 -5.00 -14.28 -2.79
CA ALA A 7 -6.38 -14.23 -2.33
C ALA A 7 -7.16 -15.51 -2.68
N CYS A 8 -7.02 -16.00 -3.92
CA CYS A 8 -7.60 -17.28 -4.34
C CYS A 8 -7.09 -18.45 -3.48
N GLY A 9 -5.80 -18.46 -3.14
CA GLY A 9 -5.17 -19.48 -2.31
C GLY A 9 -5.66 -19.48 -0.85
N LEU A 10 -5.91 -18.30 -0.28
CA LEU A 10 -6.38 -18.16 1.10
C LEU A 10 -7.79 -18.75 1.32
N LYS A 11 -8.66 -18.73 0.29
CA LYS A 11 -10.04 -19.25 0.36
C LYS A 11 -10.87 -18.66 1.52
N ILE A 12 -10.58 -17.41 1.89
CA ILE A 12 -11.30 -16.67 2.94
C ILE A 12 -12.41 -15.85 2.31
N LYS A 13 -13.64 -15.97 2.84
CA LYS A 13 -14.76 -15.09 2.47
C LYS A 13 -14.61 -13.72 3.11
N ASP A 14 -15.12 -12.69 2.44
CA ASP A 14 -15.12 -11.31 2.92
C ASP A 14 -13.71 -10.78 3.29
N LEU A 15 -12.70 -11.24 2.54
CA LEU A 15 -11.31 -10.80 2.70
C LEU A 15 -11.18 -9.35 2.23
N ALA A 16 -10.85 -8.46 3.16
CA ALA A 16 -10.55 -7.07 2.85
C ALA A 16 -9.19 -6.95 2.17
N PHE A 17 -9.05 -5.98 1.27
CA PHE A 17 -7.79 -5.66 0.61
C PHE A 17 -7.30 -4.29 1.06
N LYS A 18 -6.04 -4.23 1.51
CA LYS A 18 -5.31 -2.97 1.70
C LYS A 18 -4.24 -2.90 0.63
N TYR A 19 -4.31 -1.87 -0.19
CA TYR A 19 -3.51 -1.72 -1.40
C TYR A 19 -2.68 -0.45 -1.30
N TYR A 20 -1.35 -0.59 -1.27
CA TYR A 20 -0.38 0.50 -1.33
C TYR A 20 0.37 0.37 -2.65
N ASP A 21 0.09 1.24 -3.60
CA ASP A 21 0.66 1.18 -4.95
C ASP A 21 0.59 2.57 -5.58
N ALA A 22 1.52 2.92 -6.44
CA ALA A 22 1.42 4.18 -7.19
C ALA A 22 0.26 4.19 -8.19
N HIS A 23 -0.21 3.00 -8.59
CA HIS A 23 -1.19 2.80 -9.65
C HIS A 23 -2.45 2.14 -9.12
N ASN A 24 -3.59 2.50 -9.71
CA ASN A 24 -4.84 1.78 -9.47
C ASN A 24 -4.93 0.60 -10.43
N ASP A 25 -4.31 -0.53 -10.06
CA ASP A 25 -4.37 -1.76 -10.86
C ASP A 25 -5.76 -2.43 -10.88
N LEU A 26 -6.76 -1.77 -10.28
CA LEU A 26 -8.09 -2.30 -10.00
C LEU A 26 -9.20 -1.51 -10.68
N ASP A 27 -8.91 -0.74 -11.73
CA ASP A 27 -9.94 -0.08 -12.55
C ASP A 27 -10.76 -1.13 -13.36
N PRO A 28 -12.10 -1.15 -13.18
CA PRO A 28 -13.04 -1.10 -14.29
C PRO A 28 -13.65 0.32 -14.39
N PRO A 29 -14.24 0.70 -15.55
CA PRO A 29 -14.59 2.09 -15.87
C PRO A 29 -15.51 2.83 -14.87
N ASP A 30 -16.15 2.14 -13.94
CA ASP A 30 -17.09 2.71 -12.99
C ASP A 30 -16.98 2.03 -11.61
N VAL A 31 -17.03 2.83 -10.54
CA VAL A 31 -17.26 2.56 -9.10
C VAL A 31 -16.17 1.91 -8.20
N HIS A 32 -15.89 2.57 -7.05
CA HIS A 32 -15.06 2.06 -5.95
C HIS A 32 -15.78 2.10 -4.58
N GLU A 33 -15.86 0.95 -3.89
CA GLU A 33 -16.27 0.80 -2.47
C GLU A 33 -15.30 -0.07 -1.63
N ASN A 34 -14.05 -0.25 -2.07
CA ASN A 34 -13.02 -0.99 -1.33
C ASN A 34 -12.02 0.00 -0.71
N GLY A 35 -11.55 -0.23 0.51
CA GLY A 35 -10.78 0.76 1.31
C GLY A 35 -9.35 0.96 0.84
N TYR A 36 -9.23 1.60 -0.31
CA TYR A 36 -7.97 1.99 -0.94
C TYR A 36 -7.28 3.10 -0.15
N VAL A 37 -5.99 2.90 0.14
CA VAL A 37 -5.06 4.00 0.44
C VAL A 37 -4.22 4.19 -0.81
N ASN A 38 -4.85 4.78 -1.82
CA ASN A 38 -4.18 5.12 -3.06
C ASN A 38 -3.40 6.44 -2.79
N PRO A 39 -2.10 6.56 -3.11
CA PRO A 39 -1.39 7.84 -3.13
C PRO A 39 -2.05 8.85 -4.07
N TRP A 40 -2.87 8.36 -5.00
CA TRP A 40 -3.99 9.13 -5.52
C TRP A 40 -5.16 9.14 -4.54
N ILE A 41 -5.20 10.14 -3.67
CA ILE A 41 -6.51 10.74 -3.37
C ILE A 41 -7.15 11.03 -4.73
N CYS A 42 -8.24 10.35 -5.03
CA CYS A 42 -9.01 10.52 -6.26
C CYS A 42 -9.18 12.03 -6.57
N PRO A 43 -8.77 12.51 -7.77
CA PRO A 43 -8.75 13.93 -8.11
C PRO A 43 -10.13 14.58 -8.28
N TYR A 44 -11.24 13.87 -8.02
CA TYR A 44 -12.59 14.46 -8.15
C TYR A 44 -13.06 15.30 -6.96
N SER A 45 -12.27 15.43 -5.89
CA SER A 45 -12.63 16.31 -4.78
C SER A 45 -11.42 17.02 -4.19
N LYS A 46 -11.06 18.13 -4.86
CA LYS A 46 -10.38 19.31 -4.29
C LYS A 46 -9.00 19.04 -3.69
N VAL A 47 -8.01 19.24 -4.55
CA VAL A 47 -6.62 19.59 -4.22
C VAL A 47 -6.50 20.31 -2.87
N LYS A 48 -5.91 19.64 -1.88
CA LYS A 48 -5.16 20.33 -0.82
C LYS A 48 -3.70 20.31 -1.23
N VAL A 49 -3.19 21.49 -1.58
CA VAL A 49 -1.76 21.72 -1.76
C VAL A 49 -1.08 21.53 -0.40
N GLY A 50 -0.44 20.37 -0.19
CA GLY A 50 0.26 20.00 1.04
C GLY A 50 0.59 18.51 1.09
N ARG A 51 1.67 18.13 1.79
CA ARG A 51 2.04 16.72 1.99
C ARG A 51 0.86 15.96 2.60
N LEU A 52 0.45 14.87 1.98
CA LEU A 52 -0.63 14.03 2.47
C LEU A 52 -0.18 13.28 3.73
N ASP A 53 -0.97 13.35 4.79
CA ASP A 53 -0.77 12.54 6.00
C ASP A 53 -1.43 11.17 5.81
N PHE A 54 -0.66 10.26 5.22
CA PHE A 54 -1.10 8.90 4.89
C PHE A 54 -1.54 8.09 6.11
N VAL A 55 -0.88 8.30 7.25
CA VAL A 55 -1.20 7.57 8.48
C VAL A 55 -2.55 8.02 9.00
N ARG A 56 -2.81 9.33 9.03
CA ARG A 56 -4.10 9.88 9.44
C ARG A 56 -5.23 9.45 8.50
N GLU A 57 -4.99 9.43 7.19
CA GLU A 57 -6.00 8.95 6.24
C GLU A 57 -6.29 7.47 6.47
N LEU A 58 -5.25 6.64 6.65
CA LEU A 58 -5.40 5.23 6.98
C LEU A 58 -6.23 5.04 8.27
N ILE A 59 -5.92 5.77 9.35
CA ILE A 59 -6.72 5.72 10.60
C ILE A 59 -8.18 6.06 10.30
N THR A 60 -8.43 7.15 9.58
CA THR A 60 -9.79 7.61 9.24
C THR A 60 -10.56 6.55 8.48
N GLN A 61 -9.92 5.86 7.53
CA GLN A 61 -10.57 4.77 6.80
C GLN A 61 -10.84 3.56 7.70
N LEU A 62 -9.88 3.17 8.55
CA LEU A 62 -10.01 2.05 9.48
C LEU A 62 -11.09 2.25 10.55
N GLU A 63 -11.36 3.50 10.94
CA GLU A 63 -12.44 3.84 11.88
C GLU A 63 -13.83 3.73 11.24
N ARG A 64 -13.95 3.86 9.91
CA ARG A 64 -15.24 3.82 9.21
C ARG A 64 -15.83 2.42 9.12
N ARG A 65 -15.00 1.38 9.03
CA ARG A 65 -15.44 -0.02 8.94
C ARG A 65 -14.34 -1.01 9.29
N SER A 66 -14.73 -2.24 9.59
CA SER A 66 -13.77 -3.34 9.75
C SER A 66 -13.15 -3.72 8.41
N TYR A 67 -11.82 -3.85 8.40
CA TYR A 67 -11.06 -4.45 7.30
C TYR A 67 -10.44 -5.79 7.72
N SER A 68 -11.06 -6.50 8.66
CA SER A 68 -10.62 -7.84 9.08
C SER A 68 -11.52 -8.92 8.48
N PRO A 69 -10.96 -10.01 7.96
CA PRO A 69 -9.53 -10.29 7.75
C PRO A 69 -8.94 -9.50 6.56
N ALA A 70 -7.63 -9.19 6.58
CA ALA A 70 -6.99 -8.36 5.54
C ALA A 70 -5.90 -9.10 4.75
N LEU A 71 -5.92 -8.97 3.43
CA LEU A 71 -4.73 -9.13 2.57
C LEU A 71 -4.10 -7.76 2.34
N VAL A 72 -2.79 -7.66 2.53
CA VAL A 72 -2.04 -6.43 2.32
C VAL A 72 -1.14 -6.57 1.10
N HIS A 73 -1.23 -5.58 0.21
CA HIS A 73 -0.38 -5.45 -0.97
C HIS A 73 0.43 -4.17 -0.90
N VAL A 74 1.72 -4.28 -1.23
CA VAL A 74 2.65 -3.16 -1.34
C VAL A 74 3.38 -3.26 -2.68
N GLY A 75 3.00 -2.43 -3.65
CA GLY A 75 3.82 -2.11 -4.82
C GLY A 75 4.90 -1.12 -4.41
N LEU A 76 6.18 -1.46 -4.59
CA LEU A 76 7.32 -0.61 -4.17
C LEU A 76 7.49 0.64 -5.04
N ASP A 77 6.80 0.71 -6.16
CA ASP A 77 6.62 1.92 -6.97
C ASP A 77 5.75 3.00 -6.29
N VAL A 78 5.00 2.63 -5.24
CA VAL A 78 4.33 3.61 -4.35
C VAL A 78 5.32 4.59 -3.72
N LEU A 79 6.56 4.14 -3.47
CA LEU A 79 7.60 4.96 -2.85
C LEU A 79 7.97 6.13 -3.77
N GLY A 80 7.94 7.32 -3.20
CA GLY A 80 8.18 8.55 -3.93
C GLY A 80 9.62 8.73 -4.42
N LYS A 81 9.85 9.81 -5.17
CA LYS A 81 11.15 10.16 -5.76
C LYS A 81 12.26 10.34 -4.71
N SER A 82 11.91 10.65 -3.47
CA SER A 82 12.88 10.73 -2.36
C SER A 82 13.44 9.35 -1.96
N CYS A 83 12.68 8.29 -2.23
CA CYS A 83 13.05 6.92 -1.93
C CYS A 83 13.66 6.20 -3.14
N ARG A 84 13.18 6.49 -4.36
CA ARG A 84 13.55 5.78 -5.60
C ARG A 84 14.00 6.73 -6.70
N LYS A 85 15.18 6.47 -7.27
CA LYS A 85 15.85 7.36 -8.24
C LYS A 85 15.42 7.13 -9.69
N ASP A 86 15.39 5.87 -10.10
CA ASP A 86 15.11 5.45 -11.48
C ASP A 86 13.95 4.46 -11.48
N ASN A 87 12.72 4.98 -11.41
CA ASN A 87 11.50 4.19 -11.50
C ASN A 87 10.82 4.50 -12.84
N ASP A 88 10.58 3.47 -13.65
CA ASP A 88 9.85 3.61 -14.93
C ASP A 88 8.42 4.12 -14.73
N TYR A 89 7.85 3.90 -13.53
CA TYR A 89 6.49 4.28 -13.18
C TYR A 89 6.44 5.04 -11.84
N PRO A 90 6.89 6.31 -11.81
CA PRO A 90 7.05 7.05 -10.56
C PRO A 90 5.70 7.52 -9.99
N SER A 91 5.52 7.34 -8.68
CA SER A 91 4.42 7.99 -7.94
C SER A 91 4.44 9.52 -8.11
N LEU A 92 3.26 10.12 -8.25
CA LEU A 92 3.10 11.58 -8.29
C LEU A 92 3.21 12.24 -6.90
N VAL A 93 3.07 11.47 -5.83
CA VAL A 93 3.13 11.94 -4.44
C VAL A 93 4.31 11.27 -3.74
N ASP A 94 5.02 12.06 -2.90
CA ASP A 94 6.19 11.57 -2.18
C ASP A 94 5.78 10.74 -0.95
N PHE A 95 5.42 9.47 -1.17
CA PHE A 95 5.18 8.49 -0.10
C PHE A 95 6.52 8.00 0.43
N LEU A 96 6.86 8.38 1.65
CA LEU A 96 8.17 8.12 2.22
C LEU A 96 8.26 6.74 2.88
N GLU A 97 9.49 6.27 3.08
CA GLU A 97 9.79 5.09 3.92
C GLU A 97 9.10 5.20 5.30
N SER A 98 9.13 6.37 5.93
CA SER A 98 8.50 6.59 7.24
C SER A 98 6.98 6.37 7.20
N ASP A 99 6.33 6.75 6.11
CA ASP A 99 4.89 6.66 5.94
C ASP A 99 4.49 5.18 5.73
N LEU A 100 5.27 4.45 4.93
CA LEU A 100 5.12 2.99 4.77
C LEU A 100 5.26 2.25 6.10
N ILE A 101 6.35 2.50 6.83
CA ILE A 101 6.62 1.84 8.12
C ILE A 101 5.51 2.13 9.12
N ALA A 102 5.07 3.40 9.21
CA ALA A 102 3.99 3.79 10.13
C ALA A 102 2.67 3.08 9.78
N CYS A 103 2.32 3.01 8.50
CA CYS A 103 1.14 2.28 8.03
C CYS A 103 1.23 0.78 8.36
N MET A 104 2.36 0.14 8.06
CA MET A 104 2.57 -1.29 8.32
C MET A 104 2.58 -1.64 9.81
N ASN A 105 3.00 -0.72 10.68
CA ASN A 105 2.90 -0.88 12.13
C ASN A 105 1.47 -0.68 12.68
N LEU A 106 0.61 0.03 11.95
CA LEU A 106 -0.77 0.31 12.36
C LEU A 106 -1.73 -0.83 11.97
N ILE A 107 -1.51 -1.45 10.80
CA ILE A 107 -2.44 -2.48 10.27
C ILE A 107 -2.68 -3.62 11.27
N PRO A 108 -1.66 -4.26 11.88
CA PRO A 108 -1.90 -5.39 12.79
C PRO A 108 -2.60 -5.00 14.10
N LYS A 109 -2.54 -3.72 14.47
CA LYS A 109 -3.20 -3.19 15.67
C LYS A 109 -4.69 -2.95 15.46
N THR A 110 -5.11 -2.86 14.20
CA THR A 110 -6.45 -2.41 13.81
C THR A 110 -7.20 -3.46 12.98
N CYS A 111 -6.49 -4.42 12.40
CA CYS A 111 -7.06 -5.50 11.62
C CYS A 111 -6.33 -6.83 11.86
N THR A 112 -6.94 -7.94 11.46
CA THR A 112 -6.31 -9.26 11.42
C THR A 112 -5.69 -9.50 10.04
N PRO A 113 -4.37 -9.27 9.85
CA PRO A 113 -3.72 -9.56 8.58
C PRO A 113 -3.68 -11.08 8.33
N LYS A 114 -3.79 -11.48 7.06
CA LYS A 114 -3.74 -12.87 6.60
C LYS A 114 -2.64 -13.13 5.58
N SER A 115 -2.19 -12.08 4.91
CA SER A 115 -1.07 -12.16 3.99
C SER A 115 -0.48 -10.78 3.73
N LEU A 116 0.80 -10.77 3.38
CA LEU A 116 1.50 -9.65 2.77
C LEU A 116 1.98 -10.06 1.38
N THR A 117 1.84 -9.18 0.41
CA THR A 117 2.48 -9.28 -0.90
C THR A 117 3.27 -8.01 -1.15
N VAL A 118 4.53 -8.16 -1.55
CA VAL A 118 5.41 -7.05 -1.93
C VAL A 118 5.76 -7.25 -3.40
N SER A 119 5.62 -6.20 -4.21
CA SER A 119 5.83 -6.26 -5.66
C SER A 119 6.49 -5.00 -6.22
N SER A 120 6.66 -4.93 -7.54
CA SER A 120 7.32 -3.81 -8.24
C SER A 120 8.76 -3.52 -7.80
N PHE A 121 9.44 -4.54 -7.23
CA PHE A 121 10.88 -4.50 -6.98
C PHE A 121 11.62 -4.67 -8.31
N ASP A 122 12.54 -3.74 -8.57
CA ASP A 122 13.46 -3.80 -9.69
C ASP A 122 14.87 -3.60 -9.13
N SER A 123 15.74 -4.59 -9.30
CA SER A 123 17.13 -4.55 -8.82
C SER A 123 18.02 -3.67 -9.68
N ASP A 124 17.64 -3.43 -10.94
CA ASP A 124 18.45 -2.69 -11.90
C ASP A 124 18.13 -1.18 -11.86
N ALA A 125 17.03 -0.80 -11.22
CA ALA A 125 16.73 0.57 -10.83
C ALA A 125 17.83 1.09 -9.88
N GLY A 126 18.41 2.27 -10.18
CA GLY A 126 19.69 2.75 -9.62
C GLY A 126 19.87 2.85 -8.09
N ASP A 127 18.83 2.54 -7.29
CA ASP A 127 18.86 2.45 -5.82
C ASP A 127 18.25 1.11 -5.31
N GLY A 128 18.40 0.00 -6.04
CA GLY A 128 17.80 -1.31 -5.73
C GLY A 128 18.04 -1.79 -4.29
N ASP A 129 19.27 -1.66 -3.78
CA ASP A 129 19.62 -2.04 -2.39
C ASP A 129 18.81 -1.27 -1.34
N LYS A 130 18.61 0.03 -1.56
CA LYS A 130 17.84 0.88 -0.64
C LYS A 130 16.37 0.46 -0.64
N ILE A 131 15.80 0.19 -1.82
CA ILE A 131 14.41 -0.27 -1.94
C ILE A 131 14.23 -1.65 -1.30
N ALA A 132 15.19 -2.57 -1.47
CA ALA A 132 15.19 -3.86 -0.82
C ALA A 132 15.24 -3.73 0.72
N GLN A 133 16.10 -2.84 1.24
CA GLN A 133 16.16 -2.57 2.68
C GLN A 133 14.85 -2.00 3.23
N ILE A 134 14.20 -1.07 2.52
CA ILE A 134 12.88 -0.54 2.90
C ILE A 134 11.84 -1.67 2.93
N ALA A 135 11.82 -2.53 1.92
CA ALA A 135 10.91 -3.67 1.85
C ALA A 135 11.14 -4.71 2.98
N ILE A 136 12.37 -4.87 3.45
CA ILE A 136 12.67 -5.75 4.60
C ILE A 136 12.25 -5.10 5.93
N ARG A 137 12.30 -3.78 6.05
CA ARG A 137 11.97 -3.06 7.29
C ARG A 137 10.51 -3.16 7.72
N ILE A 138 9.60 -3.55 6.82
CA ILE A 138 8.20 -3.85 7.17
C ILE A 138 8.03 -5.22 7.86
N ASN A 139 9.11 -5.87 8.30
CA ASN A 139 9.13 -7.13 9.05
C ASN A 139 8.19 -7.15 10.27
N THR A 140 7.95 -6.03 10.95
CA THR A 140 6.98 -5.95 12.06
C THR A 140 5.60 -6.44 11.64
N PHE A 141 5.20 -6.19 10.38
CA PHE A 141 3.96 -6.72 9.83
C PHE A 141 4.01 -8.24 9.73
N VAL A 142 5.11 -8.81 9.23
CA VAL A 142 5.27 -10.26 9.06
C VAL A 142 5.22 -10.99 10.40
N GLN A 143 5.79 -10.40 11.45
CA GLN A 143 5.73 -10.95 12.81
C GLN A 143 4.30 -11.01 13.40
N SER A 144 3.35 -10.31 12.78
CA SER A 144 1.96 -10.26 13.22
C SER A 144 1.00 -11.16 12.42
N LEU A 145 1.51 -11.85 11.38
CA LEU A 145 0.75 -12.79 10.55
C LEU A 145 0.46 -14.10 11.28
#